data_AF-A0A2D7ZI84-F1
#
_entry.id   AF-A0A2D7ZI84-F1
#
_cell.length_a   1.000
_cell.length_b   1.000
_cell.length_c   1.000
_cell.angle_alpha   90.00
_cell.angle_beta   90.00
_cell.angle_gamma   90.00
#
_symmetry.space_group_name_H-M   'P 1'
#
loop_
_entity.id
_entity.type
_entity.pdbx_description
1 polymer ?
#
loop_
_entity_poly.entity_id
_entity_poly.type
_entity_poly.pdbx_seq_one_letter_code
_entity_poly.pdbx_strand_id
1 'polypeptide(L)'
;MSNVSSTAAAASSDAEARARAKRKAQRRAGFLRQILRWHWISAAICLIGMLLFAITGITLNHAGSIPATPRVTERTADLPADLLPLVQAAEAEEASLPPPVRAWIGEALKVRVPVDAEPEWSPGEAYLALPRPGGDAWL
;
A
#
# COMPACT_ATOMS: atom_id res chain seq x y z
N MET A 1 59.70 29.04 56.02
CA MET A 1 58.44 29.66 55.55
C MET A 1 57.86 29.00 54.28
N SER A 2 58.43 27.91 53.77
CA SER A 2 58.05 27.27 52.49
C SER A 2 56.88 26.27 52.58
N ASN A 3 56.63 25.64 53.73
CA ASN A 3 55.58 24.60 53.85
C ASN A 3 54.14 25.14 53.94
N VAL A 4 53.94 26.36 54.45
CA VAL A 4 52.59 26.95 54.60
C VAL A 4 52.01 27.37 53.25
N SER A 5 52.85 27.84 52.33
CA SER A 5 52.41 28.18 50.97
C SER A 5 52.07 26.94 50.13
N SER A 6 52.69 25.79 50.43
CA SER A 6 52.46 24.53 49.71
C SER A 6 51.14 23.85 50.10
N THR A 7 50.78 23.84 51.40
CA THR A 7 49.52 23.27 51.88
C THR A 7 48.29 24.10 51.47
N ALA A 8 48.42 25.44 51.45
CA ALA A 8 47.36 26.31 50.96
C ALA A 8 47.08 26.10 49.46
N ALA A 9 48.14 25.94 48.64
CA ALA A 9 48.00 25.66 47.21
C ALA A 9 47.32 24.31 46.93
N ALA A 10 47.65 23.26 47.68
CA ALA A 10 47.03 21.95 47.55
C ALA A 10 45.54 21.95 47.93
N ALA A 11 45.15 22.69 48.98
CA ALA A 11 43.75 22.83 49.37
C ALA A 11 42.92 23.59 48.31
N SER A 12 43.49 24.60 47.66
CA SER A 12 42.83 25.31 46.55
C SER A 12 42.66 24.43 45.30
N SER A 13 43.66 23.60 44.95
CA SER A 13 43.56 22.72 43.79
C SER A 13 42.50 21.62 43.96
N ASP A 14 42.35 21.06 45.17
CA ASP A 14 41.34 20.06 45.47
C ASP A 14 39.92 20.65 45.45
N ALA A 15 39.74 21.87 45.97
CA ALA A 15 38.48 22.58 45.91
C ALA A 15 38.08 22.89 44.46
N GLU A 16 39.02 23.32 43.63
CA GLU A 16 38.79 23.54 42.20
C GLU A 16 38.47 22.24 41.45
N ALA A 17 39.17 21.15 41.73
CA ALA A 17 38.90 19.84 41.12
C ALA A 17 37.49 19.34 41.46
N ARG A 18 37.07 19.45 42.74
CA ARG A 18 35.71 19.10 43.18
C ARG A 18 34.65 20.01 42.55
N ALA A 19 34.92 21.32 42.43
CA ALA A 19 34.02 22.25 41.76
C ALA A 19 33.86 21.93 40.26
N ARG A 20 34.95 21.60 39.56
CA ARG A 20 34.93 21.14 38.16
C ARG A 20 34.16 19.83 38.00
N ALA A 21 34.36 18.86 38.88
CA ALA A 21 33.61 17.60 38.89
C ALA A 21 32.11 17.81 39.10
N LYS A 22 31.73 18.68 40.05
CA LYS A 22 30.32 19.04 40.31
C LYS A 22 29.67 19.73 39.10
N ARG A 23 30.37 20.68 38.45
CA ARG A 23 29.90 21.32 37.21
C ARG A 23 29.72 20.32 36.08
N LYS A 24 30.64 19.35 35.93
CA LYS A 24 30.53 18.27 34.92
C LYS A 24 29.33 17.36 35.19
N ALA A 25 29.09 16.97 36.44
CA ALA A 25 27.93 16.18 36.83
C ALA A 25 26.61 16.92 36.59
N GLN A 26 26.55 18.21 36.92
CA GLN A 26 25.37 19.07 36.66
C GLN A 26 25.09 19.20 35.15
N ARG A 27 26.11 19.41 34.31
CA ARG A 27 25.96 19.44 32.86
C ARG A 27 25.46 18.11 32.30
N ARG A 28 26.00 16.98 32.79
CA ARG A 28 25.54 15.63 32.38
C ARG A 28 24.09 15.37 32.79
N ALA A 29 23.71 15.76 34.01
CA ALA A 29 22.34 15.63 34.48
C ALA A 29 21.36 16.49 33.66
N GLY A 30 21.75 17.73 33.32
CA GLY A 30 20.96 18.61 32.43
C GLY A 30 20.79 18.00 31.03
N PHE A 31 21.87 17.45 30.47
CA PHE A 31 21.83 16.78 29.17
C PHE A 31 20.93 15.54 29.16
N LEU A 32 21.02 14.69 30.20
CA LEU A 32 20.13 13.52 30.34
C LEU A 32 18.66 13.91 30.42
N ARG A 33 18.33 14.96 31.18
CA ARG A 33 16.95 15.48 31.29
C ARG A 33 16.44 15.96 29.93
N GLN A 34 17.31 16.56 29.13
CA GLN A 34 16.96 17.03 27.79
C GLN A 34 16.70 15.87 26.83
N ILE A 35 17.59 14.86 26.78
CA ILE A 35 17.39 13.66 25.95
C ILE A 35 16.09 12.96 26.31
N LEU A 36 15.86 12.72 27.60
CA LEU A 36 14.63 12.06 28.05
C LEU A 36 13.40 12.84 27.60
N ARG A 37 13.40 14.17 27.77
CA ARG A 37 12.29 15.01 27.33
C ARG A 37 12.01 14.87 25.82
N TRP A 38 13.05 14.96 24.98
CA TRP A 38 12.89 14.78 23.54
C TRP A 38 12.48 13.36 23.15
N HIS A 39 13.01 12.35 23.86
CA HIS A 39 12.61 10.96 23.66
C HIS A 39 11.12 10.77 23.93
N TRP A 40 10.61 11.29 25.04
CA TRP A 40 9.19 11.22 25.38
C TRP A 40 8.30 11.97 24.38
N ILE A 41 8.73 13.15 23.92
CA ILE A 41 7.99 13.92 22.92
C ILE A 41 7.91 13.14 21.60
N SER A 42 9.05 12.67 21.09
CA SER A 42 9.08 11.92 19.83
C SER A 42 8.33 10.58 19.93
N ALA A 43 8.41 9.89 21.07
CA ALA A 43 7.66 8.66 21.31
C ALA A 43 6.15 8.91 21.32
N ALA A 44 5.69 9.99 21.97
CA ALA A 44 4.28 10.37 21.96
C ALA A 44 3.77 10.69 20.55
N ILE A 45 4.54 11.45 19.76
CA ILE A 45 4.19 11.77 18.37
C ILE A 45 4.11 10.49 17.52
N CYS A 46 5.10 9.60 17.64
CA CYS A 46 5.11 8.31 16.94
C CYS A 46 3.90 7.45 17.32
N LEU A 47 3.58 7.36 18.62
CA LEU A 47 2.43 6.60 19.11
C LEU A 47 1.11 7.16 18.58
N ILE A 48 0.95 8.49 18.57
CA ILE A 48 -0.23 9.15 18.00
C ILE A 48 -0.34 8.84 16.51
N GLY A 49 0.77 8.94 15.76
CA GLY A 49 0.80 8.60 14.33
C GLY A 49 0.40 7.14 14.07
N MET A 50 0.97 6.20 14.82
CA MET A 50 0.59 4.78 14.76
C MET A 50 -0.87 4.54 15.13
N LEU A 51 -1.40 5.25 16.14
CA LEU A 51 -2.79 5.11 16.56
C LEU A 51 -3.76 5.64 15.50
N LEU A 52 -3.50 6.84 14.96
CA LEU A 52 -4.29 7.41 13.86
C LEU A 52 -4.24 6.51 12.62
N PHE A 53 -3.05 6.01 12.26
CA PHE A 53 -2.88 5.06 11.18
C PHE A 53 -3.67 3.78 11.42
N ALA A 54 -3.59 3.20 12.62
CA ALA A 54 -4.36 2.01 12.98
C ALA A 54 -5.87 2.25 12.92
N ILE A 55 -6.36 3.41 13.37
CA ILE A 55 -7.78 3.78 13.28
C ILE A 55 -8.21 3.89 11.81
N THR A 56 -7.45 4.61 10.97
CA THR A 56 -7.73 4.67 9.52
C THR A 56 -7.65 3.29 8.88
N GLY A 57 -6.71 2.46 9.34
CA GLY A 57 -6.52 1.09 8.92
C GLY A 57 -7.70 0.22 9.29
N ILE A 58 -8.30 0.35 10.47
CA ILE A 58 -9.55 -0.36 10.80
C ILE A 58 -10.66 0.04 9.84
N THR A 59 -10.82 1.32 9.52
CA THR A 59 -11.87 1.80 8.60
C THR A 59 -11.66 1.31 7.16
N LEU A 60 -10.42 1.29 6.66
CA LEU A 60 -10.11 0.94 5.26
C LEU A 60 -9.80 -0.56 5.05
N ASN A 61 -9.20 -1.22 6.04
CA ASN A 61 -8.79 -2.62 5.99
C ASN A 61 -9.93 -3.57 6.43
N HIS A 62 -10.98 -3.06 7.08
CA HIS A 62 -12.24 -3.81 7.25
C HIS A 62 -13.08 -3.80 5.95
N ALA A 63 -12.45 -3.76 4.78
CA ALA A 63 -13.08 -3.91 3.47
C ALA A 63 -13.80 -5.26 3.30
N GLY A 64 -13.43 -6.29 4.07
CA GLY A 64 -14.17 -7.55 4.14
C GLY A 64 -15.51 -7.47 4.90
N SER A 65 -15.80 -6.36 5.59
CA SER A 65 -17.04 -6.15 6.34
C SER A 65 -18.03 -5.21 5.66
N ILE A 66 -17.57 -4.45 4.67
CA ILE A 66 -18.45 -3.73 3.76
C ILE A 66 -18.97 -4.81 2.82
N PRO A 67 -20.22 -5.28 2.97
CA PRO A 67 -20.77 -6.27 2.08
C PRO A 67 -20.98 -5.56 0.75
N ALA A 68 -19.99 -5.62 -0.14
CA ALA A 68 -20.26 -5.42 -1.54
C ALA A 68 -21.17 -6.58 -1.92
N THR A 69 -22.45 -6.34 -2.14
CA THR A 69 -23.33 -7.34 -2.75
C THR A 69 -22.92 -7.44 -4.22
N PRO A 70 -22.13 -8.45 -4.64
CA PRO A 70 -21.70 -8.53 -6.03
C PRO A 70 -22.95 -8.74 -6.88
N ARG A 71 -23.18 -7.82 -7.82
CA ARG A 71 -24.28 -7.96 -8.77
C ARG A 71 -23.79 -8.75 -9.98
N VAL A 72 -23.92 -10.07 -9.91
CA VAL A 72 -23.68 -10.95 -11.07
C VAL A 72 -24.83 -10.79 -12.06
N THR A 73 -24.52 -10.59 -13.33
CA THR A 73 -25.51 -10.52 -14.41
C THR A 73 -25.09 -11.45 -15.53
N GLU A 74 -25.82 -12.54 -15.70
CA GLU A 74 -25.64 -13.46 -16.83
C GLU A 74 -26.47 -12.95 -18.02
N ARG A 75 -25.90 -13.03 -19.22
CA ARG A 75 -26.54 -12.64 -20.47
C ARG A 75 -26.24 -13.68 -21.53
N THR A 76 -27.25 -14.04 -22.30
CA THR A 76 -27.15 -15.00 -23.39
C THR A 76 -27.80 -14.39 -24.62
N ALA A 77 -27.14 -14.56 -25.77
CA ALA A 77 -27.65 -14.12 -27.06
C ALA A 77 -27.19 -15.10 -28.14
N ASP A 78 -28.05 -15.37 -29.11
CA ASP A 78 -27.73 -16.24 -30.24
C ASP A 78 -26.95 -15.47 -31.30
N LEU A 79 -25.81 -16.03 -31.73
CA LEU A 79 -24.99 -15.44 -32.76
C LEU A 79 -25.74 -15.45 -34.12
N PRO A 80 -25.85 -14.31 -34.81
CA PRO A 80 -26.41 -14.24 -36.14
C PRO A 80 -25.69 -15.15 -37.14
N ALA A 81 -26.46 -15.81 -38.02
CA ALA A 81 -25.94 -16.81 -38.95
C ALA A 81 -24.92 -16.24 -39.97
N ASP A 82 -24.99 -14.94 -40.27
CA ASP A 82 -24.06 -14.22 -41.12
C ASP A 82 -22.69 -13.99 -40.48
N LEU A 83 -22.60 -14.00 -39.13
CA LEU A 83 -21.35 -13.84 -38.39
C LEU A 83 -20.66 -15.17 -38.07
N LEU A 84 -21.39 -16.30 -38.12
CA LEU A 84 -20.85 -17.62 -37.81
C LEU A 84 -19.60 -17.99 -38.64
N PRO A 85 -19.55 -17.75 -39.97
CA PRO A 85 -18.35 -18.08 -40.76
C PRO A 85 -17.11 -17.29 -40.32
N LEU A 86 -17.29 -16.06 -39.82
CA LEU A 86 -16.19 -15.23 -39.34
C LEU A 86 -15.60 -15.78 -38.04
N VAL A 87 -16.46 -16.30 -37.15
CA VAL A 87 -16.01 -16.93 -35.89
C VAL A 87 -15.28 -18.24 -36.18
N GLN A 88 -15.80 -19.07 -37.10
CA GLN A 88 -15.14 -20.33 -37.49
C GLN A 88 -13.77 -20.11 -38.12
N ALA A 89 -13.62 -19.06 -38.94
CA ALA A 89 -12.32 -18.68 -39.48
C ALA A 89 -11.34 -18.24 -38.38
N ALA A 90 -11.83 -17.49 -37.38
CA ALA A 90 -11.00 -17.08 -36.24
C ALA A 90 -10.61 -18.25 -35.34
N GLU A 91 -11.51 -19.22 -35.11
CA GLU A 91 -11.21 -20.46 -34.37
C GLU A 91 -10.12 -21.28 -35.06
N ALA A 92 -10.21 -21.45 -36.39
CA ALA A 92 -9.24 -22.22 -37.17
C ALA A 92 -7.82 -21.63 -37.13
N GLU A 93 -7.70 -20.32 -36.93
CA GLU A 93 -6.43 -19.59 -36.83
C GLU A 93 -6.04 -19.26 -35.37
N GLU A 94 -6.83 -19.69 -34.39
CA GLU A 94 -6.75 -19.28 -32.98
C GLU A 94 -6.59 -17.75 -32.82
N ALA A 95 -7.27 -16.98 -33.67
CA ALA A 95 -7.10 -15.54 -33.78
C ALA A 95 -8.05 -14.75 -32.86
N SER A 96 -7.78 -13.45 -32.70
CA SER A 96 -8.70 -12.54 -32.01
C SER A 96 -10.06 -12.45 -32.71
N LEU A 97 -11.12 -12.22 -31.92
CA LEU A 97 -12.48 -12.10 -32.46
C LEU A 97 -12.59 -11.00 -33.53
N PRO A 98 -13.16 -11.27 -34.72
CA PRO A 98 -13.27 -10.27 -35.79
C PRO A 98 -14.08 -9.02 -35.37
N PRO A 99 -13.77 -7.83 -35.93
CA PRO A 99 -14.47 -6.59 -35.57
C PRO A 99 -16.01 -6.64 -35.64
N PRO A 100 -16.63 -7.28 -36.67
CA PRO A 100 -18.09 -7.41 -36.72
C PRO A 100 -18.67 -8.20 -35.55
N VAL A 101 -17.99 -9.26 -35.12
CA VAL A 101 -18.41 -10.10 -33.98
C VAL A 101 -18.32 -9.31 -32.68
N ARG A 102 -17.22 -8.57 -32.47
CA ARG A 102 -17.07 -7.70 -31.29
C ARG A 102 -18.12 -6.59 -31.22
N ALA A 103 -18.46 -6.00 -32.37
CA ALA A 103 -19.51 -4.98 -32.45
C ALA A 103 -20.87 -5.56 -32.06
N TRP A 104 -21.21 -6.73 -32.61
CA TRP A 104 -22.45 -7.44 -32.26
C TRP A 104 -22.51 -7.80 -30.76
N ILE A 105 -21.44 -8.32 -30.16
CA ILE A 105 -21.36 -8.58 -28.71
C ILE A 105 -21.64 -7.30 -27.91
N GLY A 106 -21.07 -6.18 -28.35
CA GLY A 106 -21.31 -4.85 -27.77
C GLY A 106 -22.77 -4.41 -27.83
N GLU A 107 -23.49 -4.77 -28.89
CA GLU A 107 -24.90 -4.42 -29.05
C GLU A 107 -25.85 -5.38 -28.32
N ALA A 108 -25.64 -6.69 -28.48
CA ALA A 108 -26.52 -7.74 -27.96
C ALA A 108 -26.34 -7.93 -26.45
N LEU A 109 -25.09 -8.05 -25.99
CA LEU A 109 -24.76 -8.33 -24.59
C LEU A 109 -24.41 -7.07 -23.81
N LYS A 110 -24.33 -5.89 -24.45
CA LYS A 110 -23.88 -4.62 -23.83
C LYS A 110 -22.52 -4.76 -23.13
N VAL A 111 -21.62 -5.57 -23.69
CA VAL A 111 -20.25 -5.80 -23.20
C VAL A 111 -19.27 -5.34 -24.26
N ARG A 112 -18.31 -4.50 -23.89
CA ARG A 112 -17.24 -4.07 -24.81
C ARG A 112 -16.10 -5.09 -24.78
N VAL A 113 -15.83 -5.71 -25.91
CA VAL A 113 -14.67 -6.58 -26.11
C VAL A 113 -13.47 -5.73 -26.57
N PRO A 114 -12.34 -5.72 -25.85
CA PRO A 114 -11.10 -5.05 -26.29
C PRO A 114 -10.61 -5.59 -27.63
N VAL A 115 -9.81 -4.77 -28.34
CA VAL A 115 -9.30 -5.14 -29.68
C VAL A 115 -8.16 -6.16 -29.57
N ASP A 116 -7.40 -6.06 -28.50
CA ASP A 116 -6.29 -6.91 -28.07
C ASP A 116 -6.73 -8.10 -27.20
N ALA A 117 -8.04 -8.34 -27.11
CA ALA A 117 -8.57 -9.45 -26.36
C ALA A 117 -8.25 -10.78 -27.09
N GLU A 118 -7.48 -11.64 -26.44
CA GLU A 118 -7.11 -12.96 -26.93
C GLU A 118 -8.05 -14.01 -26.33
N PRO A 119 -8.99 -14.57 -27.12
CA PRO A 119 -9.85 -15.65 -26.66
C PRO A 119 -9.05 -16.95 -26.52
N GLU A 120 -9.36 -17.71 -25.47
CA GLU A 120 -8.94 -19.10 -25.33
C GLU A 120 -9.93 -19.97 -26.09
N TRP A 121 -9.48 -20.56 -27.19
CA TRP A 121 -10.31 -21.38 -28.05
C TRP A 121 -10.41 -22.82 -27.53
N SER A 122 -11.60 -23.36 -27.59
CA SER A 122 -11.92 -24.79 -27.44
C SER A 122 -12.85 -25.20 -28.58
N PRO A 123 -12.98 -26.49 -28.91
CA PRO A 123 -13.79 -26.90 -30.06
C PRO A 123 -15.24 -26.39 -29.99
N GLY A 124 -15.58 -25.43 -30.84
CA GLY A 124 -16.89 -24.76 -30.87
C GLY A 124 -17.14 -23.72 -29.78
N GLU A 125 -16.13 -23.35 -28.99
CA GLU A 125 -16.24 -22.42 -27.86
C GLU A 125 -15.06 -21.45 -27.82
N ALA A 126 -15.31 -20.20 -27.42
CA ALA A 126 -14.29 -19.19 -27.24
C ALA A 126 -14.48 -18.56 -25.86
N TYR A 127 -13.54 -18.80 -24.94
CA TYR A 127 -13.56 -18.21 -23.61
C TYR A 127 -12.76 -16.91 -23.58
N LEU A 128 -13.34 -15.85 -23.04
CA LEU A 128 -12.65 -14.56 -22.97
C LEU A 128 -12.76 -13.90 -21.60
N ALA A 129 -11.62 -13.70 -20.94
CA ALA A 129 -11.53 -12.91 -19.71
C ALA A 129 -11.60 -11.41 -20.02
N LEU A 130 -12.51 -10.71 -19.35
CA LEU A 130 -12.78 -9.28 -19.53
C LEU A 130 -12.64 -8.53 -18.18
N PRO A 131 -11.41 -8.43 -17.63
CA PRO A 131 -11.17 -7.76 -16.35
C PRO A 131 -11.50 -6.26 -16.42
N ARG A 132 -12.13 -5.72 -15.37
CA ARG A 132 -12.52 -4.31 -15.29
C ARG A 132 -12.13 -3.70 -13.92
N PRO A 133 -11.88 -2.39 -13.83
CA PRO A 133 -11.68 -1.75 -12.54
C PRO A 133 -12.90 -1.96 -11.63
N GLY A 134 -12.70 -2.64 -10.49
CA GLY A 134 -13.76 -2.92 -9.54
C GLY A 134 -14.74 -4.04 -9.93
N GLY A 135 -14.41 -4.88 -10.92
CA GLY A 135 -15.20 -6.07 -11.24
C GLY A 135 -14.58 -6.96 -12.32
N ASP A 136 -15.12 -8.15 -12.46
CA ASP A 136 -14.75 -9.12 -13.49
C ASP A 136 -15.89 -9.31 -14.51
N ALA A 137 -15.53 -9.80 -15.68
CA ALA A 137 -16.46 -10.37 -16.64
C ALA A 137 -15.73 -11.48 -17.37
N TRP A 138 -16.52 -12.43 -17.84
CA TRP A 138 -16.10 -13.45 -18.77
C TRP A 138 -17.20 -13.58 -19.83
N LEU A 139 -16.79 -13.95 -21.03
CA LEU A 139 -17.65 -14.30 -22.15
C LEU A 139 -17.35 -15.74 -22.55
#